data_AF-A0A1W6CMV2-F1
#
_entry.id   AF-A0A1W6CMV2-F1
#
_cell.length_a   1.000
_cell.length_b   1.000
_cell.length_c   1.000
_cell.angle_alpha   90.00
_cell.angle_beta   90.00
_cell.angle_gamma   90.00
#
_symmetry.space_group_name_H-M   'P 1'
#
loop_
_entity.id
_entity.type
_entity.pdbx_description
1 polymer ?
#
loop_
_entity_poly.entity_id
_entity_poly.type
_entity_poly.pdbx_seq_one_letter_code
_entity_poly.pdbx_strand_id
1 'polypeptide(L)'
;MAEDMTGLRTRLAASLPDHVAAALAGYEEFTASAPPADAKGFAAWHAAAKAALAHVDLLVKLARWAEGSSEPDGDDGFERLLAGARAALDAIDESDEEV
;
A
#
# COMPACT_ATOMS: atom_id res chain seq x y z
N MET A 1 22.15 3.63 12.38
CA MET A 1 20.72 3.98 12.18
C MET A 1 20.23 3.61 10.77
N ALA A 2 20.84 4.09 9.69
CA ALA A 2 20.40 3.73 8.32
C ALA A 2 20.55 2.23 8.00
N GLU A 3 21.65 1.61 8.43
CA GLU A 3 21.92 0.19 8.24
C GLU A 3 20.95 -0.72 9.02
N ASP A 4 20.54 -0.28 10.21
CA ASP A 4 19.50 -0.92 11.04
C ASP A 4 18.12 -0.84 10.37
N MET A 5 17.79 0.32 9.79
CA MET A 5 16.55 0.52 9.05
C MET A 5 16.48 -0.33 7.78
N THR A 6 17.59 -0.52 7.07
CA THR A 6 17.65 -1.42 5.91
C THR A 6 17.41 -2.88 6.32
N GLY A 7 18.06 -3.35 7.40
CA GLY A 7 17.82 -4.69 7.94
C GLY A 7 16.37 -4.91 8.40
N LEU A 8 15.76 -3.89 9.01
CA LEU A 8 14.35 -3.89 9.39
C LEU A 8 13.43 -3.96 8.16
N ARG A 9 13.68 -3.16 7.12
CA ARG A 9 12.92 -3.21 5.86
C ARG A 9 12.98 -4.58 5.21
N THR A 10 14.16 -5.19 5.11
CA THR A 10 14.30 -6.54 4.53
C THR A 10 13.49 -7.59 5.30
N ARG A 11 13.52 -7.54 6.64
CA ARG A 11 12.71 -8.45 7.46
C ARG A 11 11.22 -8.23 7.26
N LEU A 12 10.79 -6.97 7.26
CA LEU A 12 9.39 -6.60 7.07
C LEU A 12 8.89 -6.99 5.68
N ALA A 13 9.67 -6.75 4.62
CA ALA A 13 9.34 -7.15 3.26
C ALA A 13 9.16 -8.67 3.14
N ALA A 14 9.96 -9.45 3.88
CA ALA A 14 9.84 -10.91 3.90
C ALA A 14 8.61 -11.40 4.68
N SER A 15 8.20 -10.72 5.76
CA SER A 15 7.14 -11.21 6.65
C SER A 15 5.76 -10.60 6.39
N LEU A 16 5.68 -9.36 5.93
CA LEU A 16 4.41 -8.63 5.83
C LEU A 16 3.40 -9.22 4.84
N PRO A 17 3.79 -9.80 3.68
CA PRO A 17 2.83 -10.44 2.78
C PRO A 17 1.97 -11.49 3.49
N ASP A 18 2.58 -12.34 4.32
CA ASP A 18 1.87 -13.36 5.10
C ASP A 18 0.95 -12.73 6.17
N HIS A 19 1.39 -11.63 6.80
CA HIS A 19 0.57 -10.91 7.79
C HIS A 19 -0.63 -10.22 7.15
N VAL A 20 -0.47 -9.64 5.96
CA VAL A 20 -1.58 -9.06 5.17
C VAL A 20 -2.59 -10.15 4.82
N ALA A 21 -2.12 -11.29 4.31
CA ALA A 21 -2.98 -12.42 3.98
C ALA A 21 -3.76 -12.94 5.20
N ALA A 22 -3.08 -13.11 6.34
CA ALA A 22 -3.71 -13.54 7.59
C ALA A 22 -4.74 -12.53 8.11
N ALA A 23 -4.45 -11.23 8.05
CA ALA A 23 -5.37 -10.18 8.48
C ALA A 23 -6.62 -10.12 7.59
N LEU A 24 -6.46 -10.30 6.26
CA LEU A 24 -7.57 -10.34 5.33
C LEU A 24 -8.45 -11.59 5.56
N ALA A 25 -7.84 -12.76 5.73
CA ALA A 25 -8.56 -13.99 6.06
C ALA A 25 -9.36 -13.86 7.36
N GLY A 26 -8.78 -13.22 8.39
CA GLY A 26 -9.50 -12.97 9.65
C GLY A 26 -10.68 -12.01 9.50
N TYR A 27 -10.58 -11.00 8.62
CA TYR A 27 -11.70 -10.13 8.27
C TYR A 27 -12.81 -10.92 7.54
N GLU A 28 -12.45 -11.73 6.55
CA GLU A 28 -13.39 -12.56 5.80
C GLU A 28 -14.12 -13.56 6.71
N GLU A 29 -13.39 -14.23 7.61
CA GLU A 29 -13.97 -15.13 8.60
C GLU A 29 -14.92 -14.40 9.56
N PHE A 30 -14.51 -13.24 10.08
CA PHE A 30 -15.34 -12.42 10.97
C PHE A 30 -16.64 -11.98 10.28
N THR A 31 -16.55 -11.57 9.02
CA THR A 31 -17.68 -11.04 8.25
C THR A 31 -18.53 -12.09 7.55
N ALA A 32 -18.08 -13.35 7.50
CA ALA A 32 -18.88 -14.48 7.02
C ALA A 32 -20.07 -14.79 7.95
N SER A 33 -20.00 -14.38 9.22
CA SER A 33 -21.09 -14.49 10.16
C SER A 33 -22.15 -13.40 9.95
N ALA A 34 -23.43 -13.73 10.18
CA ALA A 34 -24.51 -12.74 10.09
C ALA A 34 -24.32 -11.68 11.20
N PRO A 35 -24.44 -10.38 10.86
CA PRO A 35 -24.29 -9.33 11.86
C PRO A 35 -25.45 -9.37 12.88
N PRO A 36 -25.23 -8.89 14.12
CA PRO A 36 -26.30 -8.82 15.12
C PRO A 36 -27.47 -7.95 14.66
N ALA A 37 -28.70 -8.35 15.00
CA ALA A 37 -29.91 -7.66 14.58
C ALA A 37 -30.22 -6.38 15.37
N ASP A 38 -29.70 -6.26 16.59
CA ASP A 38 -29.89 -5.07 17.42
C ASP A 38 -28.88 -3.97 17.02
N ALA A 39 -29.31 -2.71 17.13
CA ALA A 39 -28.51 -1.58 16.68
C ALA A 39 -27.15 -1.47 17.40
N LYS A 40 -27.08 -1.84 18.67
CA LYS A 40 -25.84 -1.77 19.46
C LYS A 40 -24.86 -2.86 19.03
N GLY A 41 -25.35 -4.09 18.87
CA GLY A 41 -24.59 -5.23 18.36
C GLY A 41 -24.11 -4.98 16.94
N PHE A 42 -24.98 -4.48 16.06
CA PHE A 42 -24.61 -4.11 14.69
C PHE A 42 -23.51 -3.04 14.65
N ALA A 43 -23.64 -1.97 15.44
CA ALA A 43 -22.64 -0.91 15.49
C ALA A 43 -21.28 -1.43 15.99
N ALA A 44 -21.27 -2.29 17.01
CA ALA A 44 -20.04 -2.91 17.52
C ALA A 44 -19.40 -3.85 16.49
N TRP A 45 -20.20 -4.71 15.85
CA TRP A 45 -19.75 -5.62 14.80
C TRP A 45 -19.15 -4.84 13.62
N HIS A 46 -19.84 -3.80 13.15
CA HIS A 46 -19.39 -2.98 12.03
C HIS A 46 -18.13 -2.16 12.38
N ALA A 47 -18.02 -1.67 13.61
CA ALA A 47 -16.81 -1.01 14.08
C ALA A 47 -15.60 -1.97 14.09
N ALA A 48 -15.79 -3.22 14.51
CA ALA A 48 -14.76 -4.25 14.46
C ALA A 48 -14.35 -4.58 13.01
N ALA A 49 -15.31 -4.76 12.11
CA ALA A 49 -15.05 -4.97 10.68
C ALA A 49 -14.21 -3.82 10.07
N LYS A 50 -14.58 -2.58 10.36
CA LYS A 50 -13.84 -1.40 9.92
C LYS A 50 -12.42 -1.36 10.49
N ALA A 51 -12.25 -1.70 11.77
CA ALA A 51 -10.93 -1.74 12.41
C ALA A 51 -10.03 -2.80 11.77
N ALA A 52 -10.57 -3.97 11.41
CA ALA A 52 -9.84 -5.01 10.71
C ALA A 52 -9.35 -4.54 9.33
N LEU A 53 -10.20 -3.88 8.54
CA LEU A 53 -9.80 -3.31 7.25
C LEU A 53 -8.76 -2.20 7.39
N ALA A 54 -8.88 -1.34 8.41
CA ALA A 54 -7.87 -0.32 8.69
C ALA A 54 -6.52 -0.93 9.07
N HIS A 55 -6.51 -2.07 9.78
CA HIS A 55 -5.29 -2.81 10.07
C HIS A 55 -4.65 -3.38 8.79
N VAL A 56 -5.45 -3.96 7.88
CA VAL A 56 -4.96 -4.43 6.58
C VAL A 56 -4.33 -3.29 5.77
N ASP A 57 -4.98 -2.13 5.70
CA ASP A 57 -4.45 -0.94 5.01
C ASP A 57 -3.09 -0.50 5.58
N LEU A 58 -2.94 -0.49 6.91
CA LEU A 58 -1.67 -0.16 7.56
C LEU A 58 -0.56 -1.18 7.22
N LEU A 59 -0.88 -2.48 7.19
CA LEU A 59 0.08 -3.52 6.82
C LEU A 59 0.50 -3.39 5.36
N VAL A 60 -0.41 -3.07 4.44
CA VAL A 60 -0.11 -2.83 3.02
C VAL A 60 0.81 -1.61 2.87
N LYS A 61 0.51 -0.50 3.54
CA LYS A 61 1.37 0.69 3.51
C LYS A 61 2.77 0.38 4.04
N LEU A 62 2.85 -0.38 5.12
CA LEU A 62 4.13 -0.80 5.68
C LEU A 62 4.90 -1.74 4.74
N ALA A 63 4.21 -2.64 4.04
CA ALA A 63 4.83 -3.55 3.07
C ALA A 63 5.42 -2.78 1.89
N ARG A 64 4.67 -1.81 1.35
CA ARG A 64 5.13 -0.94 0.26
C ARG A 64 6.35 -0.11 0.66
N TRP A 65 6.33 0.44 1.87
CA TRP A 65 7.49 1.13 2.43
C TRP A 65 8.71 0.19 2.58
N ALA A 66 8.49 -1.05 3.02
CA ALA A 66 9.55 -2.03 3.21
C ALA A 66 10.19 -2.48 1.88
N GLU A 67 9.42 -2.57 0.80
CA GLU A 67 9.91 -2.87 -0.55
C GLU A 67 10.73 -1.74 -1.18
N GLY A 68 10.80 -0.57 -0.54
CA GLY A 68 11.45 0.61 -1.12
C GLY A 68 10.64 1.23 -2.26
N SER A 69 9.38 0.83 -2.42
CA SER A 69 8.41 1.58 -3.21
C SER A 69 8.12 2.86 -2.43
N SER A 70 8.84 3.94 -2.76
CA SER A 70 8.34 5.28 -2.49
C SER A 70 6.96 5.34 -3.14
N GLU A 71 5.89 5.40 -2.35
CA GLU A 71 4.66 5.94 -2.91
C GLU A 71 5.02 7.31 -3.51
N PRO A 72 4.45 7.69 -4.66
CA PRO A 72 4.42 9.08 -5.06
C PRO A 72 3.64 9.83 -3.97
N ASP A 73 4.35 10.24 -2.92
CA ASP A 73 3.81 11.02 -1.83
C ASP A 73 3.67 12.45 -2.37
N GLY A 74 2.44 12.84 -2.74
CA GLY A 74 2.17 14.19 -3.25
C GLY A 74 2.95 14.58 -4.52
N ASP A 75 2.96 15.88 -4.81
CA ASP A 75 3.46 16.54 -6.05
C ASP A 75 4.72 15.92 -6.66
N ASP A 76 5.67 15.46 -5.85
CA ASP A 76 6.96 14.89 -6.27
C ASP A 76 6.82 13.65 -7.18
N GLY A 77 5.76 12.85 -7.01
CA GLY A 77 5.49 11.71 -7.88
C GLY A 77 4.99 12.12 -9.26
N PHE A 78 4.14 13.15 -9.28
CA PHE A 78 3.61 13.72 -10.51
C PHE A 78 4.69 14.47 -11.27
N GLU A 79 5.53 15.27 -10.59
CA GLU A 79 6.66 15.96 -11.19
C GLU A 79 7.66 15.00 -11.85
N ARG A 80 7.94 13.86 -11.22
CA ARG A 80 8.84 12.83 -11.76
C ARG A 80 8.25 12.14 -12.98
N LEU A 81 6.94 11.88 -12.97
CA LEU A 81 6.22 11.34 -14.12
C LEU A 81 6.22 12.34 -15.29
N LEU A 82 5.99 13.63 -14.99
CA LEU A 82 6.01 14.72 -15.96
C LEU A 82 7.40 14.92 -16.56
N ALA A 83 8.44 14.86 -15.73
CA ALA A 83 9.84 14.95 -16.16
C ALA A 83 10.21 13.77 -17.06
N GLY A 84 9.79 12.55 -16.73
CA GLY A 84 9.96 11.38 -17.58
C GLY A 84 9.25 11.50 -18.93
N ALA A 85 8.02 12.03 -18.93
CA ALA A 85 7.27 12.26 -20.16
C ALA A 85 7.91 13.34 -21.06
N ARG A 86 8.43 14.43 -20.49
CA ARG A 86 9.16 15.49 -21.23
C ARG A 86 10.45 14.95 -21.84
N ALA A 87 11.27 14.25 -21.06
CA ALA A 87 12.51 13.66 -21.55
C ALA A 87 12.28 12.66 -22.69
N ALA A 88 11.18 11.90 -22.64
CA ALA A 88 10.81 10.98 -23.72
C ALA A 88 10.40 11.72 -25.00
N LEU A 89 9.76 12.89 -24.92
CA LEU A 89 9.41 13.72 -26.09
C LEU A 89 10.64 14.37 -26.69
N ASP A 90 11.53 14.92 -25.86
CA ASP A 90 12.79 15.53 -26.33
C ASP A 90 13.67 14.50 -27.05
N ALA A 91 13.75 13.26 -26.53
CA ALA A 91 14.48 12.18 -27.18
C ALA A 91 13.88 11.72 -28.52
N ILE A 92 12.57 11.92 -28.73
CA ILE A 92 11.92 11.64 -30.02
C ILE A 92 12.23 12.77 -31.01
N ASP A 93 12.20 14.03 -30.56
CA ASP A 93 12.49 15.22 -31.38
C ASP A 93 13.96 15.22 -31.86
N GLU A 94 14.91 14.89 -30.97
CA GLU A 94 16.33 14.73 -31.32
C GLU A 94 16.56 13.56 -32.31
N SER A 95 15.71 12.53 -32.27
CA SER A 95 15.82 11.38 -33.19
C SER A 95 15.24 11.65 -34.58
N ASP A 96 14.33 12.63 -34.71
CA ASP A 96 13.75 13.06 -35.99
C ASP A 96 14.62 14.13 -36.71
N GLU A 97 15.55 14.79 -36.01
CA GLU A 97 16.51 15.77 -36.60
C GLU A 97 17.78 15.13 -37.21
N GLU A 98 18.04 13.84 -37.02
CA GLU A 98 19.22 13.12 -37.57
C GLU A 98 18.98 12.39 -38.92
N VAL A 99 17.84 12.62 -39.62
CA VAL A 99 17.51 12.02 -40.93
C VAL A 99 17.44 12.99 -42.10
#